data_AF-A0A535LUP7-F1
#
_entry.id   AF-A0A535LUP7-F1
#
_cell.length_a   1.000
_cell.length_b   1.000
_cell.length_c   1.000
_cell.angle_alpha   90.00
_cell.angle_beta   90.00
_cell.angle_gamma   90.00
#
_symmetry.space_group_name_H-M   'P 1'
#
loop_
_entity.id
_entity.type
_entity.pdbx_description
1 polymer ?
#
loop_
_entity_poly.entity_id
_entity_poly.type
_entity_poly.pdbx_seq_one_letter_code
_entity_poly.pdbx_strand_id
1 'polypeptide(L)'
;MAVATQTMTDEQRKSVALEYLKAFDNGGVTSTGGSLLDLFADDAQVYFAKWGLANGKEEIGRLFTDVGGTITAIRHDYSAFNYIMSG
;
A
#
# COMPACT_ATOMS: atom_id res chain seq x y z
N MET A 1 -9.96 0.97 -26.21
CA MET A 1 -8.73 1.62 -25.70
C MET A 1 -7.92 0.56 -24.99
N ALA A 2 -6.93 -0.03 -25.65
CA ALA A 2 -6.03 -1.00 -25.02
C ALA A 2 -5.00 -0.22 -24.21
N VAL A 3 -5.24 -0.07 -22.91
CA VAL A 3 -4.18 0.35 -21.98
C VAL A 3 -3.20 -0.81 -21.97
N ALA A 4 -2.02 -0.64 -22.54
CA ALA A 4 -0.99 -1.66 -22.53
C ALA A 4 -0.62 -1.96 -21.08
N THR A 5 -0.98 -3.16 -20.59
CA THR A 5 -0.49 -3.77 -19.35
C THR A 5 0.96 -4.19 -19.55
N GLN A 6 1.85 -3.22 -19.79
CA GLN A 6 3.28 -3.52 -19.81
C GLN A 6 3.68 -3.95 -18.40
N THR A 7 4.43 -5.05 -18.31
CA THR A 7 5.02 -5.48 -17.05
C THR A 7 5.86 -4.33 -16.50
N MET A 8 5.57 -3.94 -15.25
CA MET A 8 6.32 -2.87 -14.59
C MET A 8 7.79 -3.23 -14.47
N THR A 9 8.67 -2.26 -14.70
CA THR A 9 10.09 -2.38 -14.37
C THR A 9 10.30 -2.40 -12.85
N ASP A 10 11.45 -2.87 -12.39
CA ASP A 10 11.77 -2.89 -10.95
C ASP A 10 11.73 -1.50 -10.32
N GLU A 11 12.17 -0.46 -11.03
CA GLU A 11 12.07 0.92 -10.54
C GLU A 11 10.61 1.39 -10.44
N GLN A 12 9.73 0.97 -11.36
CA GLN A 12 8.31 1.26 -11.26
C GLN A 12 7.67 0.52 -10.08
N ARG A 13 8.00 -0.77 -9.88
CA ARG A 13 7.51 -1.57 -8.75
C ARG A 13 7.97 -0.97 -7.42
N LYS A 14 9.24 -0.56 -7.35
CA LYS A 14 9.83 0.16 -6.22
C LYS A 14 9.10 1.46 -5.92
N SER A 15 8.79 2.25 -6.96
CA SER A 15 8.04 3.49 -6.81
C SER A 15 6.66 3.25 -6.17
N VAL A 16 5.93 2.23 -6.62
CA VAL A 16 4.62 1.86 -6.04
C VAL A 16 4.75 1.41 -4.59
N ALA A 17 5.74 0.57 -4.27
CA ALA A 17 5.98 0.13 -2.89
C ALA A 17 6.34 1.30 -1.95
N LEU A 18 7.11 2.27 -2.45
CA LEU A 18 7.45 3.47 -1.68
C LEU A 18 6.23 4.38 -1.49
N GLU A 19 5.42 4.54 -2.54
CA GLU A 19 4.19 5.33 -2.51
C GLU A 19 3.19 4.77 -1.49
N TYR A 20 3.07 3.44 -1.44
CA TYR A 20 2.28 2.74 -0.43
C TYR A 20 2.68 3.14 0.99
N LEU A 21 3.97 3.08 1.34
CA LEU A 21 4.46 3.41 2.68
C LEU A 21 4.29 4.91 3.00
N LYS A 22 4.50 5.79 2.02
CA LYS A 22 4.25 7.23 2.17
C LYS A 22 2.78 7.55 2.39
N ALA A 23 1.89 6.88 1.67
CA ALA A 23 0.45 7.05 1.83
C ALA A 23 0.00 6.64 3.24
N PHE A 24 0.59 5.60 3.84
CA PHE A 24 0.36 5.27 5.26
C PHE A 24 0.78 6.39 6.21
N ASP A 25 1.99 6.92 6.02
CA ASP A 25 2.50 8.02 6.84
C ASP A 25 1.63 9.29 6.69
N ASN A 26 0.94 9.42 5.57
CA ASN A 26 0.02 10.51 5.24
C ASN A 26 -1.46 10.17 5.45
N GLY A 27 -1.78 9.26 6.36
CA GLY A 27 -3.16 8.97 6.77
C GLY A 27 -4.02 8.28 5.70
N GLY A 28 -3.40 7.49 4.81
CA GLY A 28 -4.07 6.75 3.75
C GLY A 28 -4.25 7.53 2.44
N VAL A 29 -3.55 8.65 2.27
CA VAL A 29 -3.65 9.50 1.08
C VAL A 29 -2.34 9.50 0.31
N THR A 30 -2.41 9.14 -0.98
CA THR A 30 -1.27 9.17 -1.90
C THR A 30 -0.82 10.60 -2.22
N SER A 31 0.39 10.74 -2.75
CA SER A 31 1.00 12.00 -3.19
C SER A 31 0.20 12.74 -4.26
N THR A 32 -0.68 12.05 -5.00
CA THR A 32 -1.59 12.64 -5.98
C THR A 32 -2.99 12.94 -5.40
N GLY A 33 -3.23 12.66 -4.12
CA GLY A 33 -4.52 12.84 -3.46
C GLY A 33 -5.49 11.68 -3.63
N GLY A 34 -5.09 10.59 -4.30
CA GLY A 34 -5.86 9.35 -4.40
C GLY A 34 -5.83 8.52 -3.11
N SER A 35 -6.69 7.50 -3.05
CA SER A 35 -6.77 6.60 -1.90
C SER A 35 -5.59 5.62 -1.90
N LEU A 36 -5.08 5.29 -0.71
CA LEU A 36 -4.16 4.16 -0.53
C LEU A 36 -4.72 2.85 -1.13
N LEU A 37 -6.05 2.66 -1.09
CA LEU A 37 -6.70 1.47 -1.66
C LEU A 37 -6.55 1.36 -3.18
N ASP A 38 -6.27 2.48 -3.87
CA ASP A 38 -6.03 2.49 -5.32
C ASP A 38 -4.71 1.80 -5.70
N LEU A 39 -3.78 1.64 -4.74
CA LEU A 39 -2.51 0.94 -4.95
C LEU A 39 -2.64 -0.59 -4.87
N PHE A 40 -3.79 -1.11 -4.43
CA PHE A 40 -4.03 -2.53 -4.29
C PHE A 40 -4.63 -3.14 -5.57
N ALA A 41 -4.29 -4.41 -5.83
CA ALA A 41 -5.08 -5.24 -6.73
C ALA A 41 -6.44 -5.59 -6.09
N ASP A 42 -7.44 -5.94 -6.89
CA ASP A 42 -8.79 -6.23 -6.38
C ASP A 42 -8.82 -7.53 -5.54
N ASP A 43 -7.93 -8.47 -5.84
CA ASP A 43 -7.74 -9.76 -5.16
C ASP A 43 -6.62 -9.74 -4.11
N ALA A 44 -6.13 -8.56 -3.73
CA ALA A 44 -5.04 -8.44 -2.77
C ALA A 44 -5.42 -8.98 -1.39
N GLN A 45 -4.44 -9.50 -0.68
CA GLN A 45 -4.58 -9.91 0.71
C GLN A 45 -3.61 -9.15 1.60
N VAL A 46 -4.09 -8.71 2.76
CA VAL A 46 -3.27 -8.01 3.77
C VAL A 46 -3.40 -8.73 5.09
N TYR A 47 -2.26 -9.06 5.68
CA TYR A 47 -2.20 -9.57 7.05
C TYR A 47 -1.73 -8.47 7.99
N PHE A 48 -2.48 -8.24 9.08
CA PHE A 48 -2.06 -7.35 10.16
C PHE A 48 -2.12 -8.09 11.49
N ALA A 49 -1.04 -8.00 12.28
CA ALA A 49 -0.92 -8.72 13.54
C ALA A 49 -2.10 -8.41 14.46
N LYS A 50 -2.70 -9.46 15.03
CA LYS A 50 -3.89 -9.41 15.91
C LYS A 50 -5.21 -9.03 15.24
N TRP A 51 -5.21 -8.40 14.05
CA TRP A 51 -6.43 -8.17 13.28
C TRP A 51 -6.77 -9.39 12.41
N GLY A 52 -5.77 -10.02 11.80
CA GLY A 52 -5.92 -11.21 10.96
C GLY A 52 -5.65 -10.93 9.48
N LEU A 53 -6.28 -11.73 8.61
CA LEU A 53 -6.14 -11.66 7.15
C LEU A 53 -7.35 -10.96 6.55
N ALA A 54 -7.12 -9.86 5.84
CA ALA A 54 -8.10 -9.16 5.02
C ALA A 54 -7.99 -9.64 3.55
N ASN A 55 -9.13 -9.94 2.92
CA ASN A 55 -9.24 -10.43 1.56
C ASN A 55 -9.97 -9.42 0.66
N GLY A 56 -9.25 -8.83 -0.28
CA GLY A 56 -9.76 -7.83 -1.20
C GLY A 56 -9.89 -6.43 -0.59
N LYS A 57 -10.08 -5.43 -1.45
CA LYS A 57 -10.04 -4.00 -1.08
C LYS A 57 -11.03 -3.60 0.01
N GLU A 58 -12.20 -4.24 0.07
CA GLU A 58 -13.22 -3.92 1.08
C GLU A 58 -12.74 -4.31 2.49
N GLU A 59 -12.21 -5.52 2.66
CA GLU A 59 -11.67 -5.96 3.96
C GLU A 59 -10.41 -5.19 4.33
N ILE A 60 -9.58 -4.86 3.34
CA ILE A 60 -8.39 -4.04 3.54
C ILE A 60 -8.78 -2.63 4.03
N GLY A 61 -9.81 -2.02 3.46
CA GLY A 61 -10.33 -0.73 3.91
C GLY A 61 -10.88 -0.78 5.34
N ARG A 62 -11.57 -1.87 5.72
CA ARG A 62 -12.02 -2.10 7.10
C ARG A 62 -10.84 -2.22 8.06
N LEU A 63 -9.84 -3.03 7.72
CA LEU A 63 -8.60 -3.19 8.48
C LEU A 63 -7.91 -1.84 8.73
N PHE A 64 -7.76 -1.01 7.69
CA PHE A 64 -7.13 0.32 7.84
C PHE A 64 -7.97 1.29 8.67
N THR A 65 -9.30 1.18 8.64
CA THR A 65 -10.17 2.00 9.49
C THR A 65 -10.02 1.58 10.96
N ASP A 66 -10.12 0.29 11.24
CA ASP A 66 -10.05 -0.27 12.60
C ASP A 66 -8.69 -0.01 13.26
N VAL A 67 -7.61 -0.25 12.52
CA VAL A 67 -6.24 -0.08 13.02
C VAL A 67 -5.84 1.39 12.98
N GLY A 68 -6.10 2.08 11.87
CA GLY A 68 -5.73 3.48 11.67
C GLY A 68 -6.39 4.41 12.69
N GLY A 69 -7.63 4.14 13.09
CA GLY A 69 -8.32 4.89 14.16
C GLY A 69 -7.63 4.81 15.53
N THR A 70 -6.71 3.86 15.73
CA THR A 70 -5.95 3.70 16.98
C THR A 70 -4.57 4.37 16.94
N ILE A 71 -4.14 4.88 15.78
CA ILE A 71 -2.78 5.37 15.55
C ILE A 71 -2.79 6.88 15.32
N THR A 72 -2.03 7.62 16.13
CA THR A 72 -1.89 9.08 15.97
C THR A 72 -0.98 9.44 14.79
N ALA A 73 0.12 8.70 14.60
CA ALA A 73 1.07 8.93 13.51
C ALA A 73 1.87 7.67 13.21
N ILE A 74 2.25 7.51 11.94
CA ILE A 74 3.21 6.53 11.46
C ILE A 74 4.32 7.30 10.75
N ARG A 75 5.56 6.81 10.89
CA ARG A 75 6.71 7.32 10.16
C ARG A 75 7.57 6.14 9.78
N HIS A 76 7.83 5.98 8.49
CA HIS A 76 8.87 5.07 8.02
C HIS A 76 10.14 5.84 7.61
N ASP A 77 11.32 5.29 7.95
CA ASP A 77 12.61 5.84 7.53
C ASP A 77 13.06 5.24 6.19
N TYR A 78 12.59 5.85 5.09
CA TYR A 78 12.74 5.30 3.74
C TYR A 78 14.18 5.11 3.25
N SER A 79 15.13 5.88 3.79
CA SER A 79 16.56 5.80 3.42
C SER A 79 17.23 4.51 3.86
N ALA A 80 16.67 3.82 4.85
CA ALA A 80 17.20 2.58 5.40
C ALA A 80 16.56 1.32 4.78
N PHE A 81 15.70 1.48 3.78
CA PHE A 81 15.02 0.34 3.16
C PHE A 81 15.96 -0.52 2.32
N ASN A 82 15.85 -1.83 2.52
CA ASN A 82 16.44 -2.83 1.65
C ASN A 82 15.40 -3.24 0.61
N TYR A 83 15.71 -3.05 -0.66
CA TYR A 83 14.84 -3.43 -1.76
C TYR A 83 15.29 -4.77 -2.33
N ILE A 84 14.43 -5.78 -2.23
CA ILE A 84 14.67 -7.11 -2.81
C ILE A 84 13.66 -7.28 -3.94
N MET A 85 14.14 -7.11 -5.17
CA MET A 85 13.35 -7.27 -6.39
C MET A 85 13.68 -8.64 -6.98
N SER A 86 12.73 -9.57 -6.93
CA SER A 86 12.89 -10.94 -7.43
C SER A 86 11.60 -11.36 -8.13
N GLY A 87 11.62 -11.38 -9.47
CA GLY A 87 10.45 -11.62 -10.35
C GLY A 87 10.35 -10.57 -11.45
#